data_AF-A0A8T4YQB8-F1
#
_entry.id   AF-A0A8T4YQB8-F1
#
_cell.length_a   1.000
_cell.length_b   1.000
_cell.length_c   1.000
_cell.angle_alpha   90.00
_cell.angle_beta   90.00
_cell.angle_gamma   90.00
#
_symmetry.space_group_name_H-M   'P 1'
#
loop_
_entity.id
_entity.type
_entity.pdbx_description
1 polymer ?
#
loop_
_entity_poly.entity_id
_entity_poly.type
_entity_poly.pdbx_seq_one_letter_code
_entity_poly.pdbx_strand_id
1 'polypeptide(L)' 'EGMTIPWGVREAIKKVGKVPDVIYHKGDVGKEPMIVIFGRDAVSLAKLLVEIAGEKKDDV' A
#
# COMPACT_ATOMS: atom_id res chain seq x y z
N GLU A 1 -11.85 18.76 4.57
CA GLU A 1 -10.95 17.77 5.19
C GLU A 1 -11.30 16.34 4.81
N GLY A 2 -10.29 15.48 4.63
CA GLY A 2 -10.48 14.03 4.42
C GLY A 2 -10.52 13.51 2.97
N MET A 3 -10.49 14.39 1.95
CA MET A 3 -10.62 13.97 0.54
C MET A 3 -9.29 13.56 -0.13
N THR A 4 -8.15 13.81 0.52
CA THR A 4 -6.81 13.55 -0.06
C THR A 4 -6.61 12.07 -0.40
N ILE A 5 -7.02 11.17 0.50
CA ILE A 5 -6.87 9.72 0.29
C ILE A 5 -7.84 9.19 -0.78
N PRO A 6 -9.17 9.44 -0.71
CA PRO A 6 -10.09 9.03 -1.78
C PRO A 6 -9.71 9.59 -3.16
N TRP A 7 -9.27 10.85 -3.22
CA TRP A 7 -8.80 11.46 -4.46
C TRP A 7 -7.53 10.76 -4.97
N GLY A 8 -6.52 10.57 -4.12
CA GLY A 8 -5.25 9.94 -4.50
C GLY A 8 -5.42 8.51 -5.01
N VAL A 9 -6.30 7.73 -4.36
CA VAL A 9 -6.65 6.37 -4.81
C VAL A 9 -7.30 6.41 -6.19
N ARG A 10 -8.26 7.33 -6.41
CA ARG A 10 -8.92 7.49 -7.70
C ARG A 10 -7.94 7.86 -8.81
N GLU A 11 -7.02 8.78 -8.55
CA GLU A 11 -6.02 9.20 -9.53
C GLU A 11 -5.03 8.07 -9.85
N ALA A 12 -4.63 7.27 -8.85
CA ALA A 12 -3.80 6.09 -9.06
C ALA A 12 -4.48 5.04 -9.96
N ILE A 13 -5.76 4.74 -9.70
CA ILE A 13 -6.55 3.80 -10.52
C ILE A 13 -6.68 4.31 -11.96
N LYS A 14 -7.03 5.58 -12.16
CA LYS A 14 -7.14 6.17 -13.50
C LYS A 14 -5.84 6.09 -14.28
N LYS A 15 -4.70 6.36 -13.63
CA LYS A 15 -3.37 6.34 -14.26
C LYS A 15 -2.96 4.95 -14.72
N VAL A 16 -3.30 3.91 -13.95
CA VAL A 16 -2.91 2.52 -14.23
C VAL A 16 -3.98 1.75 -15.03
N GLY A 17 -5.22 2.25 -15.07
CA GLY A 17 -6.35 1.64 -15.79
C GLY A 17 -6.96 0.41 -15.10
N LYS A 18 -6.52 0.10 -13.87
CA LYS A 18 -7.02 -1.00 -13.04
C LYS A 18 -6.79 -0.69 -11.56
N VAL A 19 -7.36 -1.49 -10.67
CA VAL A 19 -7.02 -1.45 -9.24
C VAL A 19 -5.59 -1.97 -9.07
N PRO A 20 -4.65 -1.16 -8.56
CA PRO A 20 -3.27 -1.61 -8.33
C PRO A 20 -3.17 -2.38 -7.00
N ASP A 21 -2.16 -3.25 -6.89
CA ASP A 21 -1.84 -3.93 -5.63
C ASP A 21 -1.15 -2.99 -4.62
N VAL A 22 -0.50 -1.92 -5.10
CA VAL A 22 0.24 -0.96 -4.27
C VAL A 22 0.03 0.48 -4.76
N ILE A 23 -0.18 1.40 -3.82
CA ILE A 23 -0.15 2.85 -4.04
C ILE A 23 0.83 3.46 -3.04
N TYR A 24 1.67 4.40 -3.46
CA TYR A 24 2.56 5.12 -2.55
C TYR A 24 2.57 6.62 -2.85
N HIS A 25 2.91 7.41 -1.83
CA HIS A 25 3.22 8.84 -1.98
C HIS A 25 4.44 9.22 -1.13
N LYS A 26 5.17 10.25 -1.56
CA LYS A 26 6.41 10.71 -0.93
C LYS A 26 6.19 11.62 0.30
N GLY A 27 4.97 11.64 0.85
CA GLY A 27 4.58 12.63 1.84
C GLY A 27 4.38 14.02 1.23
N ASP A 28 4.19 15.00 2.10
CA ASP A 28 4.12 16.44 1.80
C ASP A 28 4.52 17.20 3.07
N VAL A 29 4.56 18.53 3.05
CA VAL A 29 4.85 19.33 4.26
C VAL A 29 3.85 18.97 5.37
N GLY A 30 4.38 18.46 6.49
CA GLY A 30 3.59 17.99 7.63
C GLY A 30 2.89 16.63 7.42
N LYS A 31 3.23 15.87 6.37
CA LYS A 31 2.69 14.54 6.10
C LYS A 31 3.80 13.53 5.83
N GLU A 32 3.78 12.42 6.56
CA GLU A 32 4.74 11.33 6.37
C GLU A 32 4.50 10.61 5.03
N PRO A 33 5.56 10.10 4.37
CA PRO A 33 5.43 9.20 3.24
C PRO A 33 4.74 7.89 3.62
N MET A 34 3.95 7.33 2.72
CA MET A 34 3.24 6.08 2.98
C MET A 34 3.21 5.18 1.73
N ILE A 35 3.25 3.87 1.99
CA ILE A 35 2.96 2.80 1.03
C ILE A 35 1.69 2.10 1.51
N VAL A 36 0.69 1.99 0.64
CA VAL A 36 -0.59 1.33 0.87
C VAL A 36 -0.65 0.10 -0.02
N ILE A 37 -0.72 -1.08 0.59
CA ILE A 37 -0.74 -2.38 -0.11
C ILE A 37 -2.13 -2.98 0.06
N PHE A 38 -2.72 -3.43 -1.05
CA PHE A 38 -4.04 -4.05 -1.08
C PHE A 38 -3.92 -5.57 -1.13
N GLY A 39 -4.78 -6.25 -0.37
CA GLY A 39 -4.88 -7.71 -0.36
C GLY A 39 -6.33 -8.13 -0.28
N ARG A 40 -6.62 -9.39 -0.64
CA ARG A 40 -7.98 -9.95 -0.54
C ARG A 40 -8.43 -10.11 0.91
N ASP A 41 -7.49 -10.40 1.79
CA ASP A 41 -7.70 -10.58 3.22
C ASP A 41 -6.45 -10.16 4.01
N ALA A 42 -6.61 -9.90 5.30
CA ALA A 42 -5.55 -9.38 6.15
C ALA A 42 -4.41 -10.39 6.37
N VAL A 43 -4.68 -11.70 6.40
CA VAL A 43 -3.67 -12.73 6.71
C VAL A 43 -2.74 -12.90 5.51
N SER A 44 -3.30 -13.02 4.31
CA SER A 44 -2.51 -13.12 3.08
C SER A 44 -1.65 -11.87 2.88
N LEU A 45 -2.22 -10.69 3.18
CA LEU A 45 -1.49 -9.43 3.08
C LEU A 45 -0.34 -9.36 4.09
N ALA A 46 -0.57 -9.76 5.36
CA ALA A 46 0.47 -9.78 6.38
C ALA A 46 1.64 -10.72 6.03
N LYS A 47 1.35 -11.91 5.48
CA LYS A 47 2.40 -12.83 5.00
C LYS A 47 3.25 -12.20 3.90
N LEU A 48 2.61 -11.59 2.91
CA LEU A 48 3.30 -10.89 1.83
C LEU A 48 4.18 -9.75 2.39
N LEU A 49 3.71 -9.01 3.39
CA LEU A 49 4.51 -7.96 4.03
C LEU A 49 5.76 -8.50 4.71
N VAL A 50 5.66 -9.63 5.41
CA VAL A 50 6.83 -10.29 6.05
C VAL A 50 7.82 -10.77 5.00
N GLU A 51 7.35 -11.37 3.91
CA GLU A 51 8.20 -11.78 2.78
C GLU A 51 8.93 -10.59 2.14
N ILE A 52 8.22 -9.47 1.91
CA ILE A 52 8.79 -8.23 1.36
C ILE A 52 9.81 -7.61 2.32
N ALA A 53 9.54 -7.66 3.63
CA ALA A 53 10.46 -7.16 4.65
C ALA A 53 11.76 -7.98 4.73
N GLY A 54 11.83 -9.14 4.07
CA GLY A 54 13.00 -10.02 4.11
C GLY A 54 13.13 -10.78 5.43
N GLU A 55 12.10 -10.76 6.29
CA GLU A 55 12.07 -11.54 7.51
C GLU A 55 11.61 -12.97 7.19
N LYS A 56 12.53 -13.81 6.70
CA LYS A 56 12.34 -15.25 6.84
C LYS A 56 12.57 -15.62 8.29
N LYS A 57 11.50 -15.94 9.02
CA LYS A 57 11.65 -16.92 10.10
C LYS A 57 11.86 -18.25 9.41
N ASP A 58 13.10 -18.71 9.39
CA ASP A 58 13.38 -20.11 9.14
C ASP A 58 12.68 -20.89 10.27
N ASP A 59 11.55 -21.50 9.96
CA ASP A 59 10.86 -22.41 10.88
C ASP A 59 11.80 -23.61 11.11
N VAL A 60 12.43 -23.64 12.28
CA VAL A 60 13.13 -24.82 12.84
C VAL A 60 12.10 -25.80 13.40
#